data_AF-A0A9W6LNE1-F1
#
_entry.id   AF-A0A9W6LNE1-F1
#
_cell.length_a   1.000
_cell.length_b   1.000
_cell.length_c   1.000
_cell.angle_alpha   90.00
_cell.angle_beta   90.00
_cell.angle_gamma   90.00
#
_symmetry.space_group_name_H-M   'P 1'
#
loop_
_entity.id
_entity.type
_entity.pdbx_description
1 polymer ?
#
loop_
_entity_poly.entity_id
_entity_poly.type
_entity_poly.pdbx_seq_one_letter_code
_entity_poly.pdbx_strand_id
1 'polypeptide(L)'
;MDMENKIMDLRSLEKGSKFGYMYYISYDGKAFDTFDELKGKRSVKEEFGKLMNELGFTWAKGIQQAGRTDAKVSASENILYMSSNYSGDVDKLIEKFNSKAGKTVKIRIKAYKKTLPNLVFPEMVEERAYCYKYKASKITRTPEEIEKLCEELSGTYDVSRFTDYKGKRLKEKVRRVEVSYRDGKLYFRGSSFMPKQVRIMSAYILTDSMEPLPGKFLTLEEIVLTEEMNNLIIEEAPEVVEENLVRAERMGDIYIFYVDRKKKGEFIGSRGRNIKKLRKKYGSIVVREIEL
;
A
#
# COMPACT_ATOMS: atom_id res chain seq x y z
N MET A 1 -11.92 12.49 11.55
CA MET A 1 -11.36 11.59 12.58
C MET A 1 -11.90 12.02 13.93
N ASP A 2 -12.64 11.13 14.63
CA ASP A 2 -13.20 11.45 15.94
C ASP A 2 -12.11 11.75 16.98
N MET A 3 -12.46 12.61 17.94
CA MET A 3 -11.53 13.12 18.96
C MET A 3 -10.91 12.00 19.81
N GLU A 4 -11.63 10.91 20.05
CA GLU A 4 -11.15 9.73 20.79
C GLU A 4 -10.05 8.98 20.03
N ASN A 5 -10.22 8.77 18.71
CA ASN A 5 -9.20 8.16 17.86
C ASN A 5 -7.93 9.02 17.82
N LYS A 6 -8.09 10.35 17.70
CA LYS A 6 -6.98 11.32 17.75
C LYS A 6 -6.18 11.22 19.06
N ILE A 7 -6.85 11.02 20.20
CA ILE A 7 -6.19 10.88 21.51
C ILE A 7 -5.48 9.52 21.65
N MET A 8 -6.08 8.45 21.15
CA MET A 8 -5.51 7.10 21.20
C MET A 8 -4.25 6.99 20.31
N ASP A 9 -4.28 7.61 19.13
CA ASP A 9 -3.16 7.69 18.20
C ASP A 9 -1.98 8.49 18.78
N LEU A 10 -2.24 9.63 19.41
CA LEU A 10 -1.22 10.44 20.08
C LEU A 10 -0.51 9.68 21.21
N ARG A 11 -1.26 8.97 22.06
CA ARG A 11 -0.67 8.17 23.16
C ARG A 11 0.15 6.99 22.64
N SER A 12 -0.29 6.37 21.54
CA SER A 12 0.46 5.29 20.89
C SER A 12 1.78 5.82 20.28
N LEU A 13 1.76 7.02 19.71
CA LEU A 13 2.93 7.71 19.17
C LEU A 13 3.89 8.16 20.28
N GLU A 14 3.41 8.58 21.44
CA GLU A 14 4.26 8.99 22.58
C GLU A 14 4.97 7.81 23.24
N LYS A 15 4.33 6.64 23.32
CA LYS A 15 4.85 5.48 24.07
C LYS A 15 5.54 4.43 23.20
N GLY A 16 5.17 4.34 21.92
CA GLY A 16 5.70 3.33 21.00
C GLY A 16 6.92 3.82 20.25
N SER A 17 7.98 3.00 20.17
CA SER A 17 9.11 3.25 19.25
C SER A 17 8.80 2.89 17.79
N LYS A 18 7.67 2.21 17.54
CA LYS A 18 7.30 1.69 16.22
C LYS A 18 6.73 2.78 15.31
N PHE A 19 6.95 2.58 14.02
CA PHE A 19 6.24 3.25 12.94
C PHE A 19 5.68 2.23 11.94
N GLY A 20 4.67 2.65 11.19
CA GLY A 20 4.23 1.98 9.99
C GLY A 20 5.06 2.45 8.79
N TYR A 21 5.34 1.52 7.89
CA TYR A 21 6.04 1.79 6.63
C TYR A 21 5.24 1.18 5.49
N MET A 22 4.85 2.03 4.55
CA MET A 22 4.27 1.66 3.27
C MET A 22 5.36 1.66 2.22
N TYR A 23 5.67 0.50 1.64
CA TYR A 23 6.60 0.36 0.54
C TYR A 23 5.82 0.21 -0.76
N TYR A 24 5.96 1.19 -1.65
CA TYR A 24 5.41 1.15 -3.00
C TYR A 24 6.33 0.30 -3.86
N ILE A 25 5.84 -0.85 -4.30
CA ILE A 25 6.61 -1.84 -5.03
C ILE A 25 6.08 -2.07 -6.43
N SER A 26 6.96 -2.46 -7.32
CA SER A 26 6.65 -3.00 -8.64
C SER A 26 7.30 -4.36 -8.81
N TYR A 27 6.70 -5.25 -9.60
CA TYR A 27 7.26 -6.57 -9.85
C TYR A 27 6.76 -7.21 -11.15
N ASP A 28 7.61 -8.05 -11.76
CA ASP A 28 7.21 -8.94 -12.86
C ASP A 28 6.62 -10.22 -12.29
N GLY A 29 5.30 -10.35 -12.39
CA GLY A 29 4.55 -11.48 -11.87
C GLY A 29 5.01 -12.83 -12.41
N LYS A 30 5.58 -12.87 -13.63
CA LYS A 30 6.02 -14.12 -14.27
C LYS A 30 7.13 -14.83 -13.50
N ALA A 31 7.87 -14.10 -12.66
CA ALA A 31 8.93 -14.65 -11.82
C ALA A 31 8.41 -15.32 -10.53
N PHE A 32 7.10 -15.26 -10.26
CA PHE A 32 6.50 -15.71 -9.00
C PHE A 32 5.36 -16.71 -9.24
N ASP A 33 5.29 -17.71 -8.36
CA ASP A 33 4.22 -18.70 -8.34
C ASP A 33 2.96 -18.14 -7.66
N THR A 34 3.15 -17.36 -6.59
CA THR A 34 2.08 -16.79 -5.75
C THR A 34 2.45 -15.40 -5.26
N PHE A 35 1.47 -14.62 -4.82
CA PHE A 35 1.73 -13.38 -4.11
C PHE A 35 2.06 -13.61 -2.62
N ASP A 36 1.20 -14.36 -1.93
CA ASP A 36 1.40 -14.76 -0.53
C ASP A 36 2.32 -15.98 -0.41
N GLU A 37 2.92 -16.11 0.77
CA GLU A 37 3.78 -17.22 1.17
C GLU A 37 3.06 -18.57 1.04
N LEU A 38 3.70 -19.52 0.37
CA LEU A 38 3.21 -20.89 0.23
C LEU A 38 4.42 -21.84 0.18
N LYS A 39 4.39 -22.91 1.00
CA LYS A 39 5.50 -23.84 1.13
C LYS A 39 5.92 -24.40 -0.23
N GLY A 40 7.22 -24.28 -0.56
CA GLY A 40 7.80 -24.79 -1.79
C GLY A 40 7.46 -23.97 -3.05
N LYS A 41 6.89 -22.78 -2.90
CA LYS A 41 6.56 -21.86 -4.00
C LYS A 41 7.29 -20.54 -3.81
N ARG A 42 7.72 -19.94 -4.91
CA ARG A 42 8.36 -18.62 -4.86
C ARG A 42 7.28 -17.53 -4.83
N SER A 43 7.25 -16.73 -3.77
CA SER A 43 6.22 -15.70 -3.60
C SER A 43 6.78 -14.27 -3.52
N VAL A 44 5.97 -13.29 -3.91
CA VAL A 44 6.36 -11.87 -3.86
C VAL A 44 6.65 -11.44 -2.41
N LYS A 45 5.76 -11.76 -1.48
CA LYS A 45 5.91 -11.37 -0.07
C LYS A 45 7.11 -12.01 0.61
N GLU A 46 7.34 -13.31 0.39
CA GLU A 46 8.45 -14.01 1.02
C GLU A 46 9.79 -13.48 0.53
N GLU A 47 9.93 -13.26 -0.78
CA GLU A 47 11.18 -12.76 -1.37
C GLU A 47 11.46 -11.32 -0.95
N PHE A 48 10.43 -10.46 -0.89
CA PHE A 48 10.53 -9.12 -0.34
C PHE A 48 10.97 -9.18 1.14
N GLY A 49 10.28 -9.99 1.95
CA GLY A 49 10.56 -10.12 3.37
C GLY A 49 11.98 -10.63 3.65
N LYS A 50 12.41 -11.71 2.99
CA LYS A 50 13.78 -12.24 3.13
C LYS A 50 14.83 -11.16 2.87
N LEU A 51 14.69 -10.42 1.78
CA LEU A 51 15.65 -9.39 1.42
C LEU A 51 15.64 -8.20 2.39
N MET A 52 14.47 -7.79 2.88
CA MET A 52 14.36 -6.75 3.92
C MET A 52 15.02 -7.19 5.23
N ASN A 53 14.79 -8.43 5.68
CA ASN A 53 15.41 -9.00 6.87
C ASN A 53 16.93 -9.09 6.76
N GLU A 54 17.46 -9.55 5.61
CA GLU A 54 18.90 -9.58 5.33
C GLU A 54 19.56 -8.21 5.42
N LEU A 55 18.79 -7.14 5.17
CA LEU A 55 19.26 -5.75 5.24
C LEU A 55 19.03 -5.13 6.63
N GLY A 56 18.64 -5.93 7.62
CA GLY A 56 18.46 -5.51 9.02
C GLY A 56 17.11 -4.85 9.30
N PHE A 57 16.18 -4.83 8.34
CA PHE A 57 14.83 -4.35 8.59
C PHE A 57 13.98 -5.47 9.18
N THR A 58 13.57 -5.31 10.44
CA THR A 58 12.70 -6.25 11.16
C THR A 58 11.29 -5.68 11.30
N TRP A 59 10.29 -6.51 11.55
CA TRP A 59 8.91 -6.08 11.76
C TRP A 59 8.24 -6.89 12.87
N ALA A 60 7.25 -6.29 13.52
CA ALA A 60 6.60 -6.89 14.68
C ALA A 60 5.42 -7.84 14.35
N LYS A 61 4.79 -7.66 13.18
CA LYS A 61 3.65 -8.45 12.67
C LYS A 61 3.92 -8.82 11.22
N GLY A 62 3.18 -9.76 10.64
CA GLY A 62 3.33 -10.13 9.23
C GLY A 62 3.16 -8.96 8.24
N ILE A 63 3.70 -9.15 7.03
CA ILE A 63 3.61 -8.19 5.93
C ILE A 63 2.17 -8.11 5.44
N GLN A 64 1.57 -6.92 5.52
CA GLN A 64 0.25 -6.63 4.94
C GLN A 64 0.41 -6.07 3.52
N GLN A 65 -0.67 -6.07 2.75
CA GLN A 65 -0.66 -5.73 1.33
C GLN A 65 -1.90 -4.94 0.94
N ALA A 66 -1.75 -4.05 -0.04
CA ALA A 66 -2.89 -3.39 -0.67
C ALA A 66 -3.60 -4.28 -1.68
N GLY A 67 -2.85 -4.96 -2.56
CA GLY A 67 -3.39 -5.86 -3.59
C GLY A 67 -2.80 -7.25 -3.48
N ARG A 68 -3.64 -8.28 -3.27
CA ARG A 68 -3.25 -9.68 -3.44
C ARG A 68 -3.44 -10.07 -4.90
N THR A 69 -2.36 -10.30 -5.63
CA THR A 69 -2.41 -10.66 -7.05
C THR A 69 -2.42 -12.19 -7.24
N ASP A 70 -3.07 -12.63 -8.31
CA ASP A 70 -3.03 -14.03 -8.75
C ASP A 70 -1.63 -14.40 -9.28
N ALA A 71 -1.37 -15.70 -9.42
CA ALA A 71 -0.16 -16.21 -10.05
C ALA A 71 0.09 -15.54 -11.41
N LYS A 72 1.35 -15.14 -11.66
CA LYS A 72 1.83 -14.51 -12.89
C LYS A 72 1.29 -13.10 -13.19
N VAL A 73 0.45 -12.52 -12.32
CA VAL A 73 -0.01 -11.13 -12.46
C VAL A 73 1.08 -10.18 -12.00
N SER A 74 1.38 -9.16 -12.80
CA SER A 74 2.41 -8.16 -12.48
C SER A 74 1.82 -7.00 -11.68
N ALA A 75 2.68 -6.15 -11.13
CA ALA A 75 2.26 -4.86 -10.59
C ALA A 75 3.24 -3.76 -11.03
N SER A 76 2.68 -2.69 -11.61
CA SER A 76 3.38 -1.42 -11.76
C SER A 76 3.45 -0.72 -10.40
N GLU A 77 2.40 -0.83 -9.59
CA GLU A 77 2.37 -0.29 -8.24
C GLU A 77 1.49 -1.14 -7.33
N ASN A 78 2.08 -1.65 -6.25
CA ASN A 78 1.39 -2.29 -5.14
C ASN A 78 2.03 -1.76 -3.86
N ILE A 79 1.35 -1.92 -2.72
CA ILE A 79 1.85 -1.41 -1.45
C ILE A 79 1.96 -2.57 -0.47
N LEU A 80 3.14 -2.73 0.12
CA LEU A 80 3.37 -3.60 1.27
C LEU A 80 3.49 -2.75 2.52
N TYR A 81 2.73 -3.08 3.56
CA TYR A 81 2.71 -2.37 4.82
C TYR A 81 3.30 -3.21 5.94
N MET A 82 4.21 -2.61 6.72
CA MET A 82 4.88 -3.27 7.84
C MET A 82 5.02 -2.32 9.02
N SER A 83 4.84 -2.83 10.24
CA SER A 83 5.12 -2.09 11.46
C SER A 83 6.47 -2.48 12.04
N SER A 84 7.35 -1.50 12.26
CA SER A 84 8.75 -1.75 12.57
C SER A 84 9.30 -0.76 13.60
N ASN A 85 10.30 -1.24 14.36
CA ASN A 85 11.18 -0.41 15.21
C ASN A 85 12.42 0.09 14.47
N TYR A 86 12.50 -0.12 13.15
CA TYR A 86 13.66 0.28 12.36
C TYR A 86 13.93 1.77 12.51
N SER A 87 15.15 2.08 12.93
CA SER A 87 15.66 3.45 13.17
C SER A 87 16.79 3.82 12.20
N GLY A 88 17.11 2.95 11.25
CA GLY A 88 18.12 3.22 10.23
C GLY A 88 17.62 4.14 9.12
N ASP A 89 18.54 4.48 8.22
CA ASP A 89 18.27 5.27 7.02
C ASP A 89 17.49 4.43 6.00
N VAL A 90 16.20 4.77 5.82
CA VAL A 90 15.28 4.03 4.95
C VAL A 90 15.63 4.23 3.48
N ASP A 91 16.14 5.39 3.08
CA ASP A 91 16.57 5.64 1.70
C ASP A 91 17.76 4.73 1.34
N LYS A 92 18.78 4.67 2.21
CA LYS A 92 19.92 3.74 2.03
C LYS A 92 19.49 2.28 2.05
N LEU A 93 18.48 1.92 2.86
CA LEU A 93 17.90 0.58 2.85
C LEU A 93 17.29 0.25 1.48
N ILE A 94 16.51 1.17 0.92
CA ILE A 94 15.85 1.01 -0.39
C ILE A 94 16.88 0.91 -1.52
N GLU A 95 17.93 1.71 -1.50
CA GLU A 95 19.04 1.62 -2.46
C GLU A 95 19.69 0.23 -2.44
N LYS A 96 20.03 -0.27 -1.24
CA LYS A 96 20.60 -1.61 -1.06
C LYS A 96 19.63 -2.70 -1.49
N PHE A 97 18.34 -2.57 -1.15
CA PHE A 97 17.29 -3.49 -1.56
C PHE A 97 17.23 -3.56 -3.09
N ASN A 98 17.08 -2.42 -3.76
CA ASN A 98 16.91 -2.38 -5.22
C ASN A 98 18.17 -2.87 -5.96
N SER A 99 19.37 -2.59 -5.44
CA SER A 99 20.62 -3.09 -5.99
C SER A 99 20.74 -4.61 -5.91
N LYS A 100 20.35 -5.21 -4.77
CA LYS A 100 20.31 -6.68 -4.61
C LYS A 100 19.18 -7.31 -5.42
N ALA A 101 17.96 -6.78 -5.30
CA ALA A 101 16.76 -7.29 -5.96
C ALA A 101 16.94 -7.31 -7.48
N GLY A 102 17.47 -6.24 -8.09
CA GLY A 102 17.72 -6.21 -9.54
C GLY A 102 18.52 -7.40 -10.07
N LYS A 103 19.36 -8.02 -9.23
CA LYS A 103 20.17 -9.21 -9.56
C LYS A 103 19.45 -10.53 -9.24
N THR A 104 18.62 -10.58 -8.19
CA THR A 104 18.12 -11.84 -7.61
C THR A 104 16.60 -11.97 -7.58
N VAL A 105 15.87 -10.86 -7.45
CA VAL A 105 14.42 -10.80 -7.19
C VAL A 105 13.79 -9.73 -8.09
N LYS A 106 12.84 -10.10 -8.97
CA LYS A 106 12.18 -9.16 -9.90
C LYS A 106 11.16 -8.24 -9.20
N ILE A 107 11.55 -7.63 -8.08
CA ILE A 107 10.81 -6.65 -7.28
C ILE A 107 11.65 -5.38 -7.20
N ARG A 108 11.01 -4.22 -7.27
CA ARG A 108 11.65 -2.92 -7.05
C ARG A 108 10.78 -2.07 -6.14
N ILE A 109 11.39 -1.49 -5.11
CA ILE A 109 10.78 -0.44 -4.29
C ILE A 109 10.92 0.88 -5.05
N LYS A 110 9.79 1.55 -5.29
CA LYS A 110 9.70 2.84 -5.98
C LYS A 110 9.72 4.01 -5.02
N ALA A 111 9.07 3.86 -3.86
CA ALA A 111 8.97 4.87 -2.84
C ALA A 111 8.59 4.23 -1.50
N TYR A 112 8.70 5.01 -0.43
CA TYR A 112 8.08 4.67 0.84
C TYR A 112 7.34 5.85 1.45
N LYS A 113 6.36 5.55 2.31
CA LYS A 113 5.72 6.52 3.19
C LYS A 113 5.72 5.98 4.62
N LYS A 114 5.93 6.87 5.58
CA LYS A 114 5.91 6.57 7.02
C LYS A 114 4.52 6.88 7.57
N THR A 115 4.03 6.08 8.51
CA THR A 115 2.66 6.20 9.04
C THR A 115 2.60 5.76 10.51
N LEU A 116 1.40 5.78 11.09
CA LEU A 116 1.13 5.06 12.34
C LEU A 116 1.39 3.54 12.20
N PRO A 117 1.91 2.89 13.25
CA PRO A 117 2.07 1.44 13.28
C PRO A 117 0.73 0.73 13.53
N ASN A 118 0.69 -0.58 13.27
CA ASN A 118 -0.40 -1.50 13.56
C ASN A 118 -1.73 -1.23 12.85
N LEU A 119 -1.73 -0.51 11.71
CA LEU A 119 -2.92 -0.33 10.88
C LEU A 119 -3.41 -1.67 10.31
N VAL A 120 -4.72 -1.79 10.13
CA VAL A 120 -5.32 -2.85 9.31
C VAL A 120 -5.28 -2.39 7.86
N PHE A 121 -4.13 -2.57 7.22
CA PHE A 121 -3.83 -1.93 5.95
C PHE A 121 -4.78 -2.30 4.78
N PRO A 122 -5.34 -3.53 4.70
CA PRO A 122 -6.36 -3.82 3.68
C PRO A 122 -7.61 -2.93 3.73
N GLU A 123 -7.96 -2.40 4.91
CA GLU A 123 -9.10 -1.48 5.10
C GLU A 123 -8.76 -0.04 4.67
N MET A 124 -7.47 0.26 4.49
CA MET A 124 -6.94 1.55 4.06
C MET A 124 -6.91 1.71 2.53
N VAL A 125 -7.40 0.72 1.79
CA VAL A 125 -7.45 0.72 0.33
C VAL A 125 -8.87 0.99 -0.14
N GLU A 126 -9.03 2.11 -0.83
CA GLU A 126 -10.28 2.55 -1.44
C GLU A 126 -10.55 1.79 -2.73
N GLU A 127 -9.57 1.79 -3.65
CA GLU A 127 -9.73 1.23 -5.00
C GLU A 127 -8.43 0.60 -5.52
N ARG A 128 -8.58 -0.22 -6.55
CA ARG A 128 -7.48 -0.84 -7.29
C ARG A 128 -7.72 -0.62 -8.77
N ALA A 129 -6.67 -0.21 -9.49
CA ALA A 129 -6.72 -0.13 -10.95
C ALA A 129 -5.87 -1.24 -11.57
N TYR A 130 -6.44 -1.92 -12.55
CA TYR A 130 -5.76 -2.97 -13.32
C TYR A 130 -5.77 -2.64 -14.80
N CYS A 131 -4.71 -3.05 -15.50
CA CYS A 131 -4.64 -3.07 -16.96
C CYS A 131 -4.51 -4.50 -17.46
N TYR A 132 -5.31 -4.86 -18.47
CA TYR A 132 -5.22 -6.14 -19.17
C TYR A 132 -4.81 -5.94 -20.63
N LYS A 133 -3.60 -6.37 -20.98
CA LYS A 133 -3.04 -6.27 -22.33
C LYS A 133 -3.03 -7.64 -23.01
N TYR A 134 -4.09 -7.96 -23.73
CA TYR A 134 -4.21 -9.25 -24.42
C TYR A 134 -3.60 -9.24 -25.83
N LYS A 135 -3.44 -10.43 -26.44
CA LYS A 135 -2.93 -10.55 -27.80
C LYS A 135 -4.04 -10.19 -28.79
N ALA A 136 -3.82 -9.19 -29.64
CA ALA A 136 -4.79 -8.75 -30.64
C ALA A 136 -5.32 -9.90 -31.52
N SER A 137 -4.44 -10.81 -31.96
CA SER A 137 -4.80 -11.99 -32.76
C SER A 137 -5.68 -13.03 -32.05
N LYS A 138 -5.94 -12.86 -30.75
CA LYS A 138 -6.79 -13.74 -29.94
C LYS A 138 -8.10 -13.07 -29.51
N ILE A 139 -8.29 -11.80 -29.84
CA ILE A 139 -9.53 -11.07 -29.57
C ILE A 139 -10.51 -11.46 -30.68
N THR A 140 -11.72 -11.85 -30.31
CA THR A 140 -12.74 -12.31 -31.29
C THR A 140 -13.83 -11.26 -31.51
N ARG A 141 -13.87 -10.21 -30.67
CA ARG A 141 -14.83 -9.11 -30.77
C ARG A 141 -14.24 -7.88 -31.45
N THR A 142 -15.11 -7.12 -32.09
CA THR A 142 -14.81 -5.79 -32.60
C THR A 142 -14.61 -4.78 -31.46
N PRO A 143 -13.86 -3.68 -31.68
CA PRO A 143 -13.72 -2.61 -30.70
C PRO A 143 -15.07 -2.06 -30.21
N GLU A 144 -16.05 -1.88 -31.09
CA GLU A 144 -17.36 -1.33 -30.78
C GLU A 144 -18.16 -2.26 -29.83
N GLU A 145 -18.12 -3.57 -30.07
CA GLU A 145 -18.74 -4.55 -29.16
C GLU A 145 -18.04 -4.57 -27.79
N ILE A 146 -16.72 -4.43 -27.78
CA ILE A 146 -15.93 -4.39 -26.54
C ILE A 146 -16.30 -3.15 -25.71
N GLU A 147 -16.36 -1.97 -26.35
CA GLU A 147 -16.72 -0.71 -25.68
C GLU A 147 -18.14 -0.78 -25.10
N LYS A 148 -19.11 -1.28 -25.87
CA LYS A 148 -20.48 -1.50 -25.38
C LYS A 148 -20.52 -2.42 -24.16
N LEU A 149 -19.79 -3.54 -24.19
CA LEU A 149 -19.70 -4.44 -23.04
C LEU A 149 -19.01 -3.79 -21.83
N CYS A 150 -18.03 -2.91 -22.04
CA CYS A 150 -17.40 -2.18 -20.95
C CYS A 150 -18.40 -1.26 -20.23
N GLU A 151 -19.26 -0.57 -20.99
CA GLU A 151 -20.34 0.26 -20.43
C GLU A 151 -21.35 -0.60 -19.66
N GLU A 152 -21.84 -1.69 -20.25
CA GLU A 152 -22.84 -2.59 -19.63
C GLU A 152 -22.33 -3.28 -18.36
N LEU A 153 -21.02 -3.54 -18.28
CA LEU A 153 -20.38 -4.21 -17.15
C LEU A 153 -19.83 -3.23 -16.11
N SER A 154 -19.98 -1.92 -16.33
CA SER A 154 -19.63 -0.91 -15.35
C SER A 154 -20.82 -0.61 -14.44
N GLY A 155 -20.57 -0.50 -13.14
CA GLY A 155 -21.58 -0.22 -12.12
C GLY A 155 -21.34 -0.98 -10.83
N THR A 156 -22.37 -1.00 -9.97
CA THR A 156 -22.35 -1.69 -8.68
C THR A 156 -23.36 -2.83 -8.70
N TYR A 157 -22.89 -4.07 -8.76
CA TYR A 157 -23.74 -5.25 -8.93
C TYR A 157 -23.09 -6.53 -8.37
N ASP A 158 -23.87 -7.60 -8.25
CA ASP A 158 -23.37 -8.92 -7.86
C ASP A 158 -22.49 -9.53 -8.97
N VAL A 159 -21.19 -9.64 -8.68
CA VAL A 159 -20.18 -10.13 -9.62
C VAL A 159 -19.96 -11.65 -9.53
N SER A 160 -20.84 -12.42 -8.89
CA SER A 160 -20.69 -13.87 -8.64
C SER A 160 -20.55 -14.71 -9.91
N ARG A 161 -21.03 -14.22 -11.05
CA ARG A 161 -20.80 -14.87 -12.35
C ARG A 161 -19.33 -14.80 -12.79
N PHE A 162 -18.58 -13.81 -12.32
CA PHE A 162 -17.19 -13.54 -12.67
C PHE A 162 -16.22 -13.97 -11.57
N THR A 163 -16.41 -15.16 -10.98
CA THR A 163 -15.46 -15.70 -10.00
C THR A 163 -15.49 -17.22 -9.98
N ASP A 164 -14.48 -17.83 -9.37
CA ASP A 164 -14.48 -19.25 -9.05
C ASP A 164 -15.20 -19.58 -7.73
N TYR A 165 -15.20 -20.87 -7.37
CA TYR A 165 -15.79 -21.39 -6.14
C TYR A 165 -15.32 -20.67 -4.87
N LYS A 166 -14.08 -20.19 -4.81
CA LYS A 166 -13.57 -19.47 -3.62
C LYS A 166 -14.29 -18.13 -3.47
N GLY A 167 -14.44 -17.38 -4.57
CA GLY A 167 -15.16 -16.10 -4.51
C GLY A 167 -16.65 -16.26 -4.24
N LYS A 168 -17.30 -17.33 -4.74
CA LYS A 168 -18.72 -17.61 -4.47
C LYS A 168 -19.02 -17.83 -2.98
N ARG A 169 -18.02 -18.21 -2.17
CA ARG A 169 -18.11 -18.40 -0.72
C ARG A 169 -17.90 -17.12 0.09
N LEU A 170 -17.52 -16.01 -0.55
CA LEU A 170 -17.42 -14.72 0.14
C LEU A 170 -18.80 -14.22 0.54
N LYS A 171 -18.88 -13.58 1.71
CA LYS A 171 -20.11 -12.99 2.24
C LYS A 171 -20.59 -11.86 1.34
N GLU A 172 -19.69 -10.94 1.02
CA GLU A 172 -19.98 -9.80 0.15
C GLU A 172 -19.66 -10.16 -1.30
N LYS A 173 -20.64 -9.98 -2.19
CA LYS A 173 -20.59 -10.35 -3.61
C LYS A 173 -20.86 -9.17 -4.54
N VAL A 174 -21.41 -8.08 -4.02
CA VAL A 174 -21.61 -6.84 -4.77
C VAL A 174 -20.29 -6.08 -4.81
N ARG A 175 -19.91 -5.59 -6.00
CA ARG A 175 -18.70 -4.77 -6.20
C ARG A 175 -19.03 -3.60 -7.10
N ARG A 176 -18.37 -2.46 -6.87
CA ARG A 176 -18.29 -1.38 -7.85
C ARG A 176 -17.15 -1.69 -8.81
N VAL A 177 -17.47 -1.76 -10.09
CA VAL A 177 -16.53 -2.03 -11.18
C VAL A 177 -16.72 -0.96 -12.23
N GLU A 178 -15.63 -0.38 -12.70
CA GLU A 178 -15.57 0.45 -13.89
C GLU A 178 -14.62 -0.22 -14.86
N VAL A 179 -15.06 -0.41 -16.10
CA VAL A 179 -14.27 -1.01 -17.16
C VAL A 179 -14.25 -0.07 -18.36
N SER A 180 -13.08 0.10 -18.97
CA SER A 180 -12.94 0.84 -20.23
C SER A 180 -11.97 0.13 -21.15
N TYR A 181 -12.15 0.34 -22.45
CA TYR A 181 -11.24 -0.14 -23.49
C TYR A 181 -10.59 1.05 -24.18
N ARG A 182 -9.26 1.10 -24.18
CA ARG A 182 -8.48 2.13 -24.88
C ARG A 182 -7.12 1.58 -25.26
N ASP A 183 -6.60 2.00 -26.41
CA ASP A 183 -5.29 1.59 -26.94
C ASP A 183 -5.09 0.06 -26.99
N GLY A 184 -6.15 -0.68 -27.31
CA GLY A 184 -6.10 -2.14 -27.39
C GLY A 184 -6.00 -2.87 -26.03
N LYS A 185 -6.34 -2.19 -24.93
CA LYS A 185 -6.25 -2.73 -23.56
C LYS A 185 -7.52 -2.46 -22.78
N LEU A 186 -7.85 -3.38 -21.87
CA LEU A 186 -8.88 -3.15 -20.88
C LEU A 186 -8.28 -2.52 -19.62
N TYR A 187 -8.98 -1.56 -19.06
CA TYR A 187 -8.66 -0.94 -17.78
C TYR A 187 -9.83 -1.19 -16.85
N PHE A 188 -9.53 -1.70 -15.65
CA PHE A 188 -10.51 -1.97 -14.61
C PHE A 188 -10.19 -1.10 -13.42
N ARG A 189 -11.21 -0.45 -12.84
CA ARG A 189 -11.12 0.28 -11.58
C ARG A 189 -12.26 -0.18 -10.68
N GLY A 190 -12.02 -0.32 -9.38
CA GLY A 190 -13.05 -0.83 -8.48
C GLY A 190 -12.60 -0.90 -7.04
N SER A 191 -13.57 -0.95 -6.13
CA SER A 191 -13.31 -0.94 -4.69
C SER A 191 -12.61 -2.24 -4.23
N SER A 192 -13.06 -3.37 -4.77
CA SER A 192 -12.36 -4.64 -4.66
C SER A 192 -12.75 -5.59 -5.78
N PHE A 193 -11.94 -6.62 -6.00
CA PHE A 193 -12.18 -7.63 -7.01
C PHE A 193 -12.16 -9.02 -6.37
N MET A 194 -13.11 -9.86 -6.77
CA MET A 194 -13.13 -11.26 -6.37
C MET A 194 -12.02 -12.07 -7.05
N PRO A 195 -11.68 -13.26 -6.53
CA PRO A 195 -10.71 -14.15 -7.16
C PRO A 195 -11.00 -14.35 -8.65
N LYS A 196 -9.98 -14.12 -9.50
CA LYS A 196 -10.05 -14.21 -10.97
C LYS A 196 -11.02 -13.26 -11.67
N GLN A 197 -11.71 -12.36 -10.95
CA GLN A 197 -12.77 -11.53 -11.54
C GLN A 197 -12.33 -10.75 -12.77
N VAL A 198 -11.24 -9.99 -12.65
CA VAL A 198 -10.71 -9.21 -13.77
C VAL A 198 -10.37 -10.09 -14.98
N ARG A 199 -9.87 -11.30 -14.73
CA ARG A 199 -9.46 -12.25 -15.79
C ARG A 199 -10.65 -12.91 -16.49
N ILE A 200 -11.72 -13.22 -15.74
CA ILE A 200 -12.96 -13.77 -16.28
C ILE A 200 -13.72 -12.67 -17.03
N MET A 201 -13.83 -11.47 -16.47
CA MET A 201 -14.43 -10.33 -17.17
C MET A 201 -13.66 -10.01 -18.45
N SER A 202 -12.33 -10.02 -18.44
CA SER A 202 -11.53 -9.83 -19.65
C SER A 202 -11.79 -10.92 -20.70
N ALA A 203 -11.96 -12.17 -20.29
CA ALA A 203 -12.33 -13.27 -21.19
C ALA A 203 -13.70 -13.04 -21.81
N TYR A 204 -14.66 -12.65 -20.96
CA TYR A 204 -16.03 -12.43 -21.39
C TYR A 204 -16.13 -11.24 -22.31
N ILE A 205 -15.38 -10.17 -22.09
CA ILE A 205 -15.39 -8.97 -22.94
C ILE A 205 -14.67 -9.23 -24.27
N LEU A 206 -13.48 -9.84 -24.25
CA LEU A 206 -12.62 -9.95 -25.44
C LEU A 206 -12.92 -11.16 -26.33
N THR A 207 -13.44 -12.26 -25.76
CA THR A 207 -13.51 -13.56 -26.45
C THR A 207 -14.80 -14.35 -26.23
N ASP A 208 -15.82 -13.74 -25.60
CA ASP A 208 -17.08 -14.39 -25.20
C ASP A 208 -16.93 -15.64 -24.31
N SER A 209 -15.81 -15.76 -23.60
CA SER A 209 -15.53 -16.92 -22.76
C SER A 209 -15.67 -16.58 -21.28
N MET A 210 -16.11 -17.54 -20.47
CA MET A 210 -16.07 -17.44 -19.01
C MET A 210 -14.81 -18.06 -18.40
N GLU A 211 -13.89 -18.56 -19.24
CA GLU A 211 -12.61 -19.10 -18.77
C GLU A 211 -11.60 -17.99 -18.49
N PRO A 212 -10.96 -17.96 -17.31
CA PRO A 212 -10.11 -16.84 -16.92
C PRO A 212 -8.87 -16.73 -17.82
N LEU A 213 -8.75 -15.62 -18.57
CA LEU A 213 -7.57 -15.38 -19.41
C LEU A 213 -6.27 -15.38 -18.59
N PRO A 214 -5.09 -15.66 -19.17
CA PRO A 214 -3.85 -15.82 -18.41
C PRO A 214 -3.46 -14.58 -17.58
N GLY A 215 -3.00 -14.79 -16.33
CA GLY A 215 -2.59 -13.70 -15.43
C GLY A 215 -1.38 -12.89 -15.93
N LYS A 216 -0.53 -13.46 -16.79
CA LYS A 216 0.67 -12.79 -17.34
C LYS A 216 0.42 -11.55 -18.20
N PHE A 217 -0.84 -11.27 -18.52
CA PHE A 217 -1.29 -10.09 -19.28
C PHE A 217 -1.99 -9.05 -18.40
N LEU A 218 -2.21 -9.38 -17.12
CA LEU A 218 -2.81 -8.51 -16.12
C LEU A 218 -1.71 -7.84 -15.31
N THR A 219 -1.84 -6.53 -15.14
CA THR A 219 -1.00 -5.72 -14.28
C THR A 219 -1.87 -4.94 -13.31
N LEU A 220 -1.55 -4.98 -12.01
CA LEU A 220 -2.04 -4.01 -11.04
C LEU A 220 -1.29 -2.70 -11.26
N GLU A 221 -1.98 -1.67 -11.73
CA GLU A 221 -1.37 -0.39 -12.10
C GLU A 221 -1.31 0.59 -10.94
N GLU A 222 -2.37 0.65 -10.12
CA GLU A 222 -2.56 1.69 -9.10
C GLU A 222 -3.31 1.16 -7.88
N ILE A 223 -2.95 1.67 -6.71
CA ILE A 223 -3.69 1.52 -5.46
C ILE A 223 -4.15 2.91 -5.02
N VAL A 224 -5.46 3.08 -4.88
CA VAL A 224 -6.04 4.30 -4.31
C VAL A 224 -6.26 4.06 -2.82
N LEU A 225 -5.69 4.93 -1.99
CA LEU A 225 -5.82 4.88 -0.54
C LEU A 225 -7.00 5.71 -0.08
N THR A 226 -7.59 5.31 1.05
CA THR A 226 -8.67 6.08 1.68
C THR A 226 -8.18 7.45 2.16
N GLU A 227 -9.10 8.40 2.30
CA GLU A 227 -8.78 9.70 2.92
C GLU A 227 -8.23 9.53 4.34
N GLU A 228 -8.75 8.57 5.10
CA GLU A 228 -8.23 8.20 6.42
C GLU A 228 -6.74 7.84 6.35
N MET A 229 -6.36 6.95 5.44
CA MET A 229 -4.96 6.56 5.28
C MET A 229 -4.07 7.74 4.88
N ASN A 230 -4.54 8.60 3.97
CA ASN A 230 -3.79 9.79 3.55
C ASN A 230 -3.52 10.74 4.73
N ASN A 231 -4.49 10.89 5.64
CA ASN A 231 -4.34 11.70 6.86
C ASN A 231 -3.38 11.10 7.91
N LEU A 232 -3.05 9.81 7.78
CA LEU A 232 -2.13 9.08 8.66
C LEU A 232 -0.69 9.01 8.12
N ILE A 233 -0.43 9.61 6.97
CA ILE A 233 0.93 9.72 6.41
C ILE A 233 1.70 10.77 7.21
N ILE A 234 2.93 10.39 7.58
CA ILE A 234 3.89 11.22 8.29
C ILE A 234 4.91 11.75 7.28
N GLU A 235 5.07 13.07 7.24
CA GLU A 235 6.00 13.78 6.35
C GLU A 235 6.98 14.63 7.15
N GLU A 236 8.15 14.92 6.59
CA GLU A 236 9.11 15.85 7.23
C GLU A 236 8.51 17.26 7.28
N ALA A 237 8.80 17.98 8.36
CA ALA A 237 8.35 19.36 8.59
C ALA A 237 9.57 20.29 8.77
N PRO A 238 10.38 20.51 7.71
CA PRO A 238 11.63 21.27 7.79
C PRO A 238 11.42 22.76 8.12
N GLU A 239 10.21 23.28 7.94
CA GLU A 239 9.83 24.63 8.31
C GLU A 239 9.80 24.87 9.83
N VAL A 240 9.72 23.80 10.63
CA VAL A 240 9.69 23.90 12.08
C VAL A 240 11.11 23.95 12.64
N VAL A 241 11.50 25.13 13.09
CA VAL A 241 12.80 25.38 13.72
C VAL A 241 12.59 25.93 15.13
N GLU A 242 13.06 25.20 16.13
CA GLU A 242 12.96 25.57 17.55
C GLU A 242 14.26 25.19 18.28
N GLU A 243 14.57 25.90 19.36
CA GLU A 243 15.75 25.63 20.17
C GLU A 243 15.70 24.19 20.74
N ASN A 244 16.82 23.46 20.66
CA ASN A 244 16.96 22.06 21.09
C ASN A 244 16.05 21.04 20.34
N LEU A 245 15.42 21.44 19.24
CA LEU A 245 14.75 20.54 18.31
C LEU A 245 15.75 20.01 17.29
N VAL A 246 15.79 18.69 17.08
CA VAL A 246 16.69 18.08 16.08
C VAL A 246 16.02 18.07 14.70
N ARG A 247 14.76 17.64 14.66
CA ARG A 247 13.91 17.65 13.46
C ARG A 247 12.44 17.53 13.86
N ALA A 248 11.56 17.84 12.92
CA ALA A 248 10.12 17.66 13.08
C ALA A 248 9.54 16.89 11.90
N GLU A 249 8.52 16.11 12.20
CA GLU A 249 7.62 15.51 11.22
C GLU A 249 6.18 15.98 11.50
N ARG A 250 5.29 15.81 10.53
CA ARG A 250 3.88 16.18 10.63
C ARG A 250 2.97 15.07 10.08
N MET A 251 1.84 14.87 10.75
CA MET A 251 0.76 13.96 10.37
C MET A 251 -0.57 14.67 10.58
N GLY A 252 -1.23 15.09 9.49
CA GLY A 252 -2.42 15.95 9.59
C GLY A 252 -2.13 17.21 10.40
N ASP A 253 -2.80 17.39 11.53
CA ASP A 253 -2.58 18.54 12.45
C ASP A 253 -1.62 18.23 13.62
N ILE A 254 -0.99 17.07 13.62
CA ILE A 254 -0.11 16.63 14.70
C ILE A 254 1.33 16.79 14.25
N TYR A 255 2.13 17.47 15.06
CA TYR A 255 3.58 17.52 14.92
C TYR A 255 4.25 16.48 15.81
N ILE A 256 5.29 15.84 15.27
CA ILE A 256 6.16 14.91 15.98
C ILE A 256 7.55 15.55 16.04
N PHE A 257 7.91 16.00 17.23
CA PHE A 257 9.18 16.67 17.50
C PHE A 257 10.21 15.69 18.02
N TYR A 258 11.35 15.60 17.34
CA TYR A 258 12.46 14.76 17.75
C TYR A 258 13.49 15.61 18.46
N VAL A 259 13.78 15.25 19.71
CA VAL A 259 14.74 15.96 20.56
C VAL A 259 15.82 14.99 21.03
N ASP A 260 17.03 15.51 21.20
CA ASP A 260 18.09 14.76 21.89
C ASP A 260 17.58 14.41 23.30
N ARG A 261 17.68 13.12 23.65
CA ARG A 261 17.35 12.59 24.98
C ARG A 261 17.97 13.41 26.11
N LYS A 262 19.19 13.91 25.94
CA LYS A 262 19.90 14.75 26.93
C LYS A 262 19.30 16.15 27.08
N LYS A 263 18.61 16.65 26.04
CA LYS A 263 18.04 18.00 25.97
C LYS A 263 16.53 18.07 26.17
N LYS A 264 15.85 16.93 26.30
CA LYS A 264 14.39 16.87 26.49
C LYS A 264 13.89 17.72 27.68
N GLY A 265 14.59 17.70 28.81
CA GLY A 265 14.20 18.46 29.99
C GLY A 265 14.18 19.98 29.74
N GLU A 266 15.21 20.48 29.05
CA GLU A 266 15.33 21.88 28.62
C GLU A 266 14.23 22.22 27.59
N PHE A 267 14.01 21.34 26.61
CA PHE A 267 13.00 21.50 25.57
C PHE A 267 11.57 21.59 26.13
N ILE A 268 11.20 20.69 27.04
CA ILE A 268 9.88 20.69 27.68
C ILE A 268 9.73 21.88 28.63
N GLY A 269 10.82 22.23 29.32
CA GLY A 269 10.88 23.29 30.32
C GLY A 269 10.22 22.91 31.66
N SER A 270 10.56 23.65 32.71
CA SER A 270 9.99 23.43 34.05
C SER A 270 8.46 23.49 34.04
N ARG A 271 7.81 22.45 34.60
CA ARG A 271 6.34 22.25 34.59
C ARG A 271 5.71 22.31 33.17
N GLY A 272 6.48 21.99 32.13
CA GLY A 272 6.04 21.99 30.74
C GLY A 272 5.80 23.39 30.17
N ARG A 273 6.41 24.44 30.73
CA ARG A 273 6.19 25.83 30.28
C ARG A 273 6.57 26.04 28.82
N ASN A 274 7.66 25.45 28.35
CA ASN A 274 8.13 25.64 26.98
C ASN A 274 7.23 24.90 25.98
N ILE A 275 6.96 23.60 26.23
CA ILE A 275 6.06 22.83 25.35
C ILE A 275 4.65 23.41 25.28
N LYS A 276 4.13 24.02 26.36
CA LYS A 276 2.84 24.73 26.33
C LYS A 276 2.85 25.95 25.40
N LYS A 277 3.96 26.68 25.30
CA LYS A 277 4.10 27.79 24.33
C LYS A 277 4.14 27.24 22.90
N LEU A 278 4.90 26.18 22.66
CA LEU A 278 4.98 25.54 21.34
C LEU A 278 3.63 24.99 20.91
N ARG A 279 2.84 24.38 21.81
CA ARG A 279 1.48 23.90 21.50
C ARG A 279 0.51 25.03 21.15
N LYS A 280 0.72 26.26 21.63
CA LYS A 280 -0.04 27.43 21.18
C LYS A 280 0.35 27.87 19.76
N LYS A 281 1.60 27.63 19.36
CA LYS A 281 2.13 28.01 18.04
C LYS A 281 1.79 26.97 16.95
N TYR A 282 1.95 25.69 17.26
CA TYR A 282 1.86 24.60 16.27
C TYR A 282 0.67 23.65 16.50
N GLY A 283 -0.07 23.79 17.59
CA GLY A 283 -1.18 22.88 17.92
C GLY A 283 -0.73 21.61 18.63
N SER A 284 -1.19 20.46 18.16
CA SER A 284 -0.91 19.16 18.79
C SER A 284 0.54 18.74 18.55
N ILE A 285 1.30 18.56 19.64
CA ILE A 285 2.71 18.16 19.58
C ILE A 285 2.94 16.90 20.42
N VAL A 286 3.54 15.90 19.77
CA VAL A 286 4.18 14.71 20.37
C VAL A 286 5.69 14.94 20.41
N VAL A 287 6.33 14.65 21.54
CA VAL A 287 7.79 14.75 21.69
C VAL A 287 8.39 13.36 21.78
N ARG A 288 9.31 13.03 20.86
CA ARG A 288 10.10 11.80 20.85
C ARG A 288 11.56 12.07 21.12
N GLU A 289 12.18 11.14 21.85
CA GLU A 289 13.61 11.15 22.12
C GLU A 289 14.35 10.41 21.01
N ILE A 290 15.51 10.94 20.63
CA ILE A 290 16.50 10.23 19.82
C ILE A 290 17.85 10.27 20.54
N GLU A 291 18.66 9.24 20.30
CA GLU A 291 20.07 9.21 20.70
C GLU A 291 20.89 9.69 19.50
N LEU A 292 21.67 10.76 19.72
CA LEU A 292 22.62 11.32 18.77
C LEU A 292 24.05 10.89 19.10
#